data_AF-A0A6V7V859-F1
#
_entry.id   AF-A0A6V7V859-F1
#
_cell.length_a   1.000
_cell.length_b   1.000
_cell.length_c   1.000
_cell.angle_alpha   90.00
_cell.angle_beta   90.00
_cell.angle_gamma   90.00
#
_symmetry.space_group_name_H-M   'P 1'
#
loop_
_entity.id
_entity.type
_entity.pdbx_description
1 polymer ?
#
loop_
_entity_poly.entity_id
_entity_poly.type
_entity_poly.pdbx_seq_one_letter_code
_entity_poly.pdbx_strand_id
1 'polypeptide(L)'
;MTTDYENWIGEMEKLALARENNSKAIQESQPLDVEKLSALDDNVTVFLNKLKNISATTIEELLLNLEELNLTNHLDEIALIICTTKVEEAQFAAFINFVVKISSFYRQFGDCLLSEFKKQMPDTDLLYHEDPLACFEADLRFFSELALVGIFGDKGLKLICHVLALFVKTDEQEHLKSSILLPFCKAHFYPITGILPYSMQQYTKILPASKEVTSDTEQIDIIIQILGDYRKSLVEHTNKKYEEMIKLEMSLEMSLKTGGASSKQRFEQTNNKQHFERLLEYENELSEVLGQAPMQFPQGNVSVDERGVGANVNLSNEEVKTNNNSIKRESASNVLTSSTQTENPRSNLPLENLQMESNTPPNRRAGRSFSDYWDQCRRSISTYYRRSKRSVSQVCTSSVFWSAATFIFSYVVACFVIFWIVSSVMDNLETTFNRRFDRFEENVKKIFNLQFRGINLTMEKLEFNLSKKITNFGGRMNRKFTKMEGRMNRKFTKMDTKITDLDTKLGNLTERMNKMDTNIVNLNYVFWHLTNVNITLWRHIDDVNSSLSSKIDAWYQQKHLDIIQDHN
;
A
#
# COMPACT_ATOMS: atom_id res chain seq x y z
N MET A 1 5.64 -18.19 -11.45
CA MET A 1 4.58 -18.21 -10.43
C MET A 1 4.94 -19.06 -9.23
N THR A 2 5.18 -20.39 -9.32
CA THR A 2 5.65 -21.17 -8.14
C THR A 2 7.06 -20.77 -7.69
N THR A 3 7.95 -20.45 -8.64
CA THR A 3 9.33 -20.02 -8.39
C THR A 3 9.43 -18.66 -7.68
N ASP A 4 8.54 -17.71 -8.01
CA ASP A 4 8.60 -16.35 -7.45
C ASP A 4 8.16 -16.34 -5.98
N TYR A 5 7.17 -17.18 -5.65
CA TYR A 5 6.70 -17.44 -4.30
C TYR A 5 7.78 -18.12 -3.43
N GLU A 6 8.39 -19.19 -3.92
CA GLU A 6 9.45 -19.92 -3.20
C GLU A 6 10.65 -19.01 -2.92
N ASN A 7 11.02 -18.16 -3.89
CA ASN A 7 12.10 -17.19 -3.71
C ASN A 7 11.75 -16.16 -2.63
N TRP A 8 10.56 -15.57 -2.67
CA TRP A 8 10.14 -14.57 -1.67
C TRP A 8 10.11 -15.16 -0.25
N ILE A 9 9.60 -16.38 -0.08
CA ILE A 9 9.63 -17.07 1.22
C ILE A 9 11.07 -17.30 1.68
N GLY A 10 11.93 -17.83 0.81
CA GLY A 10 13.32 -18.08 1.16
C GLY A 10 14.05 -16.81 1.60
N GLU A 11 13.77 -15.68 0.96
CA GLU A 11 14.30 -14.37 1.38
C GLU A 11 13.75 -13.92 2.74
N MET A 12 12.43 -14.03 2.96
CA MET A 12 11.81 -13.64 4.24
C MET A 12 12.25 -14.53 5.40
N GLU A 13 12.40 -15.84 5.20
CA GLU A 13 12.93 -16.77 6.20
C GLU A 13 14.38 -16.46 6.55
N LYS A 14 15.22 -16.16 5.55
CA LYS A 14 16.61 -15.74 5.76
C LYS A 14 16.68 -14.48 6.61
N LEU A 15 15.84 -13.47 6.30
CA LEU A 15 15.78 -12.23 7.08
C LEU A 15 15.25 -12.44 8.49
N ALA A 16 14.19 -13.26 8.66
CA ALA A 16 13.63 -13.58 9.96
C ALA A 16 14.66 -14.28 10.85
N LEU A 17 15.40 -15.25 10.30
CA LEU A 17 16.46 -15.96 11.03
C LEU A 17 17.58 -15.00 11.45
N ALA A 18 18.01 -14.11 10.56
CA ALA A 18 19.02 -13.10 10.88
C ALA A 18 18.57 -12.16 12.01
N ARG A 19 17.31 -11.69 11.97
CA ARG A 19 16.72 -10.85 13.02
C ARG A 19 16.60 -11.59 14.35
N GLU A 20 16.16 -12.84 14.34
CA GLU A 20 16.07 -13.68 15.55
C GLU A 20 17.44 -13.89 16.19
N ASN A 21 18.47 -14.20 15.39
CA ASN A 21 19.83 -14.37 15.87
C ASN A 21 20.38 -13.06 16.48
N ASN A 22 20.14 -11.93 15.82
CA ASN A 22 20.59 -10.64 16.32
C ASN A 22 19.84 -10.20 17.58
N SER A 23 18.55 -10.47 17.68
CA SER A 23 17.75 -10.19 18.87
C SER A 23 18.24 -11.02 20.07
N LYS A 24 18.51 -12.32 19.86
CA LYS A 24 19.12 -13.19 20.89
C LYS A 24 20.50 -12.67 21.32
N ALA A 25 21.33 -12.23 20.37
CA ALA A 25 22.64 -11.68 20.68
C ALA A 25 22.58 -10.46 21.61
N ILE A 26 21.53 -9.63 21.51
CA ILE A 26 21.31 -8.48 22.40
C ILE A 26 20.76 -8.93 23.77
N GLN A 27 19.86 -9.91 23.79
CA GLN A 27 19.22 -10.38 25.03
C GLN A 27 20.18 -11.20 25.91
N GLU A 28 21.02 -12.01 25.29
CA GLU A 28 21.91 -12.95 25.97
C GLU A 28 23.28 -12.34 26.31
N SER A 29 23.63 -11.17 25.75
CA SER A 29 24.92 -10.55 25.99
C SER A 29 25.08 -10.04 27.42
N GLN A 30 26.25 -10.31 28.00
CA GLN A 30 26.68 -9.60 29.19
C GLN A 30 27.30 -8.26 28.78
N PRO A 31 26.94 -7.15 29.46
CA PRO A 31 27.60 -5.87 29.24
C PRO A 31 29.11 -6.00 29.43
N LEU A 32 29.89 -5.27 28.63
CA LEU A 32 31.34 -5.36 28.69
C LEU A 32 31.86 -4.94 30.08
N ASP A 33 32.88 -5.65 30.56
CA ASP A 33 33.58 -5.29 31.80
C ASP A 33 34.52 -4.10 31.53
N VAL A 34 33.98 -2.90 31.73
CA VAL A 34 34.60 -1.61 31.38
C VAL A 34 35.97 -1.42 32.05
N GLU A 35 36.22 -2.08 33.17
CA GLU A 35 37.47 -1.97 33.94
C GLU A 35 38.69 -2.62 33.26
N LYS A 36 38.47 -3.51 32.28
CA LYS A 36 39.55 -4.26 31.59
C LYS A 36 39.94 -3.69 30.23
N LEU A 37 39.31 -2.60 29.80
CA LEU A 37 39.43 -2.05 28.45
C LEU A 37 40.42 -0.89 28.36
N SER A 38 41.04 -0.75 27.19
CA SER A 38 41.90 0.39 26.89
C SER A 38 41.02 1.65 26.71
N ALA A 39 41.23 2.64 27.56
CA ALA A 39 40.61 3.96 27.48
C ALA A 39 41.58 5.02 26.88
N LEU A 40 42.55 4.60 26.05
CA LEU A 40 43.47 5.51 25.38
C LEU A 40 42.74 6.31 24.30
N ASP A 41 42.63 7.62 24.50
CA ASP A 41 41.90 8.56 23.62
C ASP A 41 42.36 8.50 22.15
N ASP A 42 43.65 8.24 21.90
CA ASP A 42 44.21 8.14 20.54
C ASP A 42 43.59 6.96 19.77
N ASN A 43 43.41 5.80 20.41
CA ASN A 43 42.82 4.62 19.78
C ASN A 43 41.32 4.80 19.52
N VAL A 44 40.63 5.49 20.42
CA VAL A 44 39.21 5.85 20.25
C VAL A 44 39.04 6.81 19.07
N THR A 45 39.91 7.81 18.93
CA THR A 45 39.87 8.76 17.82
C THR A 45 40.11 8.07 16.48
N VAL A 46 41.05 7.13 16.42
CA VAL A 46 41.29 6.30 15.22
C VAL A 46 40.07 5.46 14.88
N PHE A 47 39.44 4.83 15.88
CA PHE A 47 38.21 4.06 15.69
C PHE A 47 37.08 4.92 15.12
N LEU A 48 36.82 6.11 15.69
CA LEU A 48 35.79 7.03 15.21
C LEU A 48 36.03 7.50 13.78
N ASN A 49 37.28 7.75 13.40
CA ASN A 49 37.65 8.13 12.04
C ASN A 49 37.46 6.99 11.03
N LYS A 50 37.73 5.73 11.44
CA LYS A 50 37.40 4.54 10.64
C LYS A 50 35.89 4.36 10.50
N LEU A 51 35.13 4.59 11.58
CA LEU A 51 33.68 4.48 11.57
C LEU A 51 32.99 5.53 10.68
N LYS A 52 33.58 6.72 10.53
CA LYS A 52 33.09 7.75 9.58
C LYS A 52 33.27 7.35 8.11
N ASN A 53 34.22 6.46 7.81
CA ASN A 53 34.58 6.07 6.44
C ASN A 53 34.42 4.54 6.25
N ILE A 54 33.20 4.03 6.43
CA ILE A 54 32.93 2.59 6.34
C ILE A 54 33.12 2.09 4.90
N SER A 55 33.92 1.04 4.75
CA SER A 55 34.03 0.24 3.52
C SER A 55 33.93 -1.25 3.84
N ALA A 56 33.77 -2.12 2.83
CA ALA A 56 33.55 -3.56 3.01
C ALA A 56 34.61 -4.26 3.86
N THR A 57 35.88 -3.84 3.78
CA THR A 57 37.00 -4.38 4.58
C THR A 57 37.10 -3.79 5.99
N THR A 58 36.43 -2.66 6.26
CA THR A 58 36.59 -1.91 7.51
C THR A 58 35.69 -2.43 8.64
N ILE A 59 34.56 -3.08 8.34
CA ILE A 59 33.60 -3.54 9.36
C ILE A 59 34.19 -4.65 10.23
N GLU A 60 34.91 -5.61 9.66
CA GLU A 60 35.55 -6.69 10.42
C GLU A 60 36.65 -6.16 11.35
N GLU A 61 37.45 -5.20 10.88
CA GLU A 61 38.45 -4.52 11.72
C GLU A 61 37.77 -3.73 12.86
N LEU A 62 36.67 -3.03 12.57
CA LEU A 62 35.91 -2.29 13.57
C LEU A 62 35.32 -3.22 14.64
N LEU A 63 34.85 -4.41 14.26
CA LEU A 63 34.35 -5.42 15.20
C LEU A 63 35.43 -5.89 16.18
N LEU A 64 36.67 -6.11 15.72
CA LEU A 64 37.78 -6.49 16.59
C LEU A 64 38.15 -5.37 17.56
N ASN A 65 38.27 -4.14 17.06
CA ASN A 65 38.60 -2.98 17.90
C ASN A 65 37.52 -2.69 18.95
N LEU A 66 36.26 -3.03 18.66
CA LEU A 66 35.13 -2.83 19.57
C LEU A 66 35.29 -3.62 20.89
N GLU A 67 35.95 -4.77 20.86
CA GLU A 67 36.15 -5.63 22.03
C GLU A 67 37.31 -5.14 22.93
N GLU A 68 38.18 -4.26 22.44
CA GLU A 68 39.39 -3.80 23.12
C GLU A 68 39.27 -2.37 23.70
N LEU A 69 38.31 -1.59 23.21
CA LEU A 69 38.16 -0.16 23.52
C LEU A 69 37.02 0.13 24.49
N ASN A 70 37.27 1.05 25.41
CA ASN A 70 36.22 1.64 26.25
C ASN A 70 35.57 2.84 25.52
N LEU A 71 34.34 2.66 25.04
CA LEU A 71 33.62 3.67 24.26
C LEU A 71 32.51 4.38 25.05
N THR A 72 32.44 4.18 26.37
CA THR A 72 31.34 4.65 27.23
C THR A 72 31.07 6.15 27.11
N ASN A 73 32.13 6.97 26.97
CA ASN A 73 32.02 8.43 26.86
C ASN A 73 31.76 8.93 25.42
N HIS A 74 31.77 8.04 24.43
CA HIS A 74 31.65 8.39 23.01
C HIS A 74 30.39 7.81 22.36
N LEU A 75 29.47 7.22 23.15
CA LEU A 75 28.26 6.58 22.63
C LEU A 75 27.37 7.53 21.82
N ASP A 76 27.23 8.79 22.24
CA ASP A 76 26.46 9.79 21.50
C ASP A 76 27.12 10.17 20.17
N GLU A 77 28.46 10.30 20.15
CA GLU A 77 29.20 10.57 18.90
C GLU A 77 29.11 9.37 17.94
N ILE A 78 29.23 8.14 18.46
CA ILE A 78 29.08 6.90 17.69
C ILE A 78 27.66 6.80 17.11
N ALA A 79 26.65 7.11 17.90
CA ALA A 79 25.25 7.13 17.45
C ALA A 79 25.06 8.13 16.30
N LEU A 80 25.59 9.35 16.44
CA LEU A 80 25.52 10.37 15.39
C LEU A 80 26.22 9.93 14.10
N ILE A 81 27.40 9.32 14.21
CA ILE A 81 28.13 8.80 13.04
C ILE A 81 27.30 7.70 12.36
N ILE A 82 26.78 6.73 13.12
CA ILE A 82 25.97 5.63 12.55
C ILE A 82 24.72 6.15 11.85
N CYS A 83 24.05 7.14 12.44
CA CYS A 83 22.88 7.79 11.87
C CYS A 83 23.18 8.62 10.59
N THR A 84 24.42 9.06 10.39
CA THR A 84 24.78 9.92 9.22
C THR A 84 25.55 9.17 8.14
N THR A 85 26.04 7.97 8.43
CA THR A 85 26.81 7.16 7.49
C THR A 85 25.91 6.56 6.42
N LYS A 86 26.29 6.79 5.16
CA LYS A 86 25.65 6.14 4.00
C LYS A 86 26.30 4.79 3.75
N VAL A 87 25.50 3.73 3.80
CA VAL A 87 25.97 2.35 3.62
C VAL A 87 25.43 1.79 2.31
N GLU A 88 26.32 1.16 1.54
CA GLU A 88 25.94 0.46 0.31
C GLU A 88 25.10 -0.79 0.61
N GLU A 89 24.16 -1.09 -0.28
CA GLU A 89 23.23 -2.24 -0.17
C GLU A 89 23.96 -3.56 0.16
N ALA A 90 25.10 -3.81 -0.47
CA ALA A 90 25.88 -5.04 -0.27
C ALA A 90 26.46 -5.18 1.15
N GLN A 91 26.67 -4.07 1.86
CA GLN A 91 27.28 -4.03 3.20
C GLN A 91 26.22 -3.84 4.30
N PHE A 92 24.98 -3.56 3.92
CA PHE A 92 23.91 -3.20 4.84
C PHE A 92 23.70 -4.23 5.96
N ALA A 93 23.68 -5.53 5.63
CA ALA A 93 23.54 -6.59 6.63
C ALA A 93 24.74 -6.68 7.61
N ALA A 94 25.97 -6.49 7.12
CA ALA A 94 27.16 -6.47 7.96
C ALA A 94 27.16 -5.25 8.90
N PHE A 95 26.67 -4.11 8.40
CA PHE A 95 26.52 -2.90 9.21
C PHE A 95 25.47 -3.06 10.30
N ILE A 96 24.31 -3.67 10.03
CA ILE A 96 23.32 -4.01 11.05
C ILE A 96 23.97 -4.87 12.15
N ASN A 97 24.71 -5.92 11.77
CA ASN A 97 25.39 -6.80 12.74
C ASN A 97 26.41 -6.04 13.60
N PHE A 98 27.12 -5.07 13.02
CA PHE A 98 28.02 -4.19 13.77
C PHE A 98 27.28 -3.34 14.81
N VAL A 99 26.15 -2.72 14.44
CA VAL A 99 25.33 -1.93 15.36
C VAL A 99 24.72 -2.81 16.46
N VAL A 100 24.31 -4.04 16.12
CA VAL A 100 23.86 -5.06 17.08
C VAL A 100 24.95 -5.39 18.10
N LYS A 101 26.18 -5.59 17.63
CA LYS A 101 27.33 -5.88 18.51
C LYS A 101 27.61 -4.71 19.47
N ILE A 102 27.58 -3.46 19.00
CA ILE A 102 27.71 -2.28 19.89
C ILE A 102 26.58 -2.29 20.94
N SER A 103 25.34 -2.49 20.50
CA SER A 103 24.16 -2.52 21.38
C SER A 103 24.23 -3.65 22.41
N SER A 104 24.86 -4.78 22.05
CA SER A 104 25.06 -5.92 22.94
C SER A 104 26.06 -5.63 24.07
N PHE A 105 27.05 -4.76 23.82
CA PHE A 105 28.08 -4.38 24.80
C PHE A 105 27.66 -3.19 25.67
N TYR A 106 26.97 -2.22 25.06
CA TYR A 106 26.60 -0.97 25.69
C TYR A 106 25.08 -0.83 25.75
N ARG A 107 24.46 -1.24 26.86
CA ARG A 107 22.98 -1.20 27.02
C ARG A 107 22.33 0.15 26.75
N GLN A 108 23.02 1.24 27.04
CA GLN A 108 22.51 2.61 26.84
C GLN A 108 22.57 3.06 25.38
N PHE A 109 23.33 2.36 24.53
CA PHE A 109 23.58 2.77 23.16
C PHE A 109 22.30 2.80 22.31
N GLY A 110 21.36 1.88 22.52
CA GLY A 110 20.07 1.90 21.84
C GLY A 110 19.26 3.17 22.10
N ASP A 111 19.31 3.71 23.33
CA ASP A 111 18.65 4.97 23.68
C ASP A 111 19.38 6.20 23.09
N CYS A 112 20.72 6.21 23.08
CA CYS A 112 21.52 7.23 22.38
C CYS A 112 21.18 7.26 20.88
N LEU A 113 21.17 6.09 20.23
CA LEU A 113 20.88 5.95 18.81
C LEU A 113 19.45 6.38 18.48
N LEU A 114 18.46 6.00 19.30
CA LEU A 114 17.08 6.44 19.13
C LEU A 114 16.95 7.98 19.26
N SER A 115 17.72 8.60 20.15
CA SER A 115 17.74 10.06 20.33
C SER A 115 18.23 10.77 19.06
N GLU A 116 19.29 10.27 18.43
CA GLU A 116 19.81 10.84 17.17
C GLU A 116 18.84 10.64 16.00
N PHE A 117 18.23 9.46 15.86
CA PHE A 117 17.21 9.23 14.83
C PHE A 117 16.02 10.17 14.97
N LYS A 118 15.57 10.47 16.20
CA LYS A 118 14.47 11.43 16.42
C LYS A 118 14.80 12.85 15.94
N LYS A 119 16.07 13.24 15.93
CA LYS A 119 16.50 14.56 15.43
C LYS A 119 16.55 14.60 13.90
N GLN A 120 16.84 13.47 13.26
CA GLN A 120 16.96 13.35 11.80
C GLN A 120 15.63 13.06 11.10
N MET A 121 14.76 12.27 11.74
CA MET A 121 13.47 11.91 11.16
C MET A 121 12.59 13.15 10.97
N PRO A 122 11.72 13.17 9.94
CA PRO A 122 10.90 14.34 9.66
C PRO A 122 10.00 14.69 10.85
N ASP A 123 10.08 15.94 11.29
CA ASP A 123 9.06 16.58 12.13
C ASP A 123 8.15 17.46 11.26
N THR A 124 7.00 17.86 11.80
CA THR A 124 6.02 18.77 11.23
C THR A 124 6.60 20.02 10.56
N ASP A 125 7.74 20.54 11.04
CA ASP A 125 8.43 21.71 10.49
C ASP A 125 9.42 21.38 9.34
N LEU A 126 9.96 20.16 9.27
CA LEU A 126 10.99 19.73 8.30
C LEU A 126 10.41 19.29 6.95
N LEU A 127 9.11 18.98 6.89
CA LEU A 127 8.42 18.50 5.69
C LEU A 127 8.28 19.54 4.56
N TYR A 128 8.67 20.79 4.79
CA TYR A 128 8.68 21.88 3.80
C TYR A 128 10.07 22.19 3.23
N HIS A 129 11.13 21.58 3.75
CA HIS A 129 12.48 21.72 3.21
C HIS A 129 12.70 20.70 2.09
N GLU A 130 13.30 21.14 0.98
CA GLU A 130 13.58 20.36 -0.24
C GLU A 130 14.66 19.27 -0.03
N ASP A 131 14.68 18.60 1.12
CA ASP A 131 15.57 17.47 1.30
C ASP A 131 15.15 16.30 0.37
N PRO A 132 16.09 15.60 -0.26
CA PRO A 132 15.76 14.55 -1.23
C PRO A 132 14.95 13.44 -0.56
N LEU A 133 13.76 13.12 -1.09
CA LEU A 133 12.92 11.99 -0.65
C LEU A 133 13.71 10.67 -0.49
N ALA A 134 14.74 10.47 -1.30
CA ALA A 134 15.62 9.30 -1.26
C ALA A 134 16.46 9.17 0.02
N CYS A 135 16.81 10.29 0.68
CA CYS A 135 17.52 10.23 1.96
C CYS A 135 16.61 9.63 3.05
N PHE A 136 15.35 10.09 3.11
CA PHE A 136 14.38 9.59 4.08
C PHE A 136 14.01 8.13 3.88
N GLU A 137 13.99 7.65 2.63
CA GLU A 137 13.75 6.22 2.34
C GLU A 137 14.84 5.33 2.96
N ALA A 138 16.11 5.68 2.74
CA ALA A 138 17.24 4.93 3.28
C ALA A 138 17.26 4.95 4.82
N ASP A 139 17.01 6.12 5.42
CA ASP A 139 16.97 6.28 6.87
C ASP A 139 15.81 5.50 7.50
N LEU A 140 14.62 5.54 6.90
CA LEU A 140 13.45 4.79 7.37
C LEU A 140 13.69 3.29 7.28
N ARG A 141 14.29 2.81 6.18
CA ARG A 141 14.65 1.40 6.00
C ARG A 141 15.66 0.95 7.07
N PHE A 142 16.73 1.73 7.26
CA PHE A 142 17.75 1.42 8.26
C PHE A 142 17.18 1.41 9.67
N PHE A 143 16.42 2.44 10.04
CA PHE A 143 15.76 2.52 11.34
C PHE A 143 14.80 1.33 11.58
N SER A 144 14.05 0.93 10.55
CA SER A 144 13.08 -0.16 10.65
C SER A 144 13.75 -1.51 10.88
N GLU A 145 14.90 -1.78 10.24
CA GLU A 145 15.65 -3.00 10.53
C GLU A 145 16.21 -3.03 11.96
N LEU A 146 16.72 -1.91 12.47
CA LEU A 146 17.21 -1.82 13.85
C LEU A 146 16.06 -2.02 14.86
N ALA A 147 14.87 -1.50 14.56
CA ALA A 147 13.65 -1.75 15.33
C ALA A 147 13.28 -3.23 15.30
N LEU A 148 13.31 -3.87 14.13
CA LEU A 148 12.97 -5.29 13.95
C LEU A 148 13.98 -6.25 14.59
N VAL A 149 15.22 -5.82 14.75
CA VAL A 149 16.24 -6.58 15.50
C VAL A 149 16.07 -6.43 17.02
N GLY A 150 15.29 -5.44 17.47
CA GLY A 150 14.94 -5.24 18.88
C GLY A 150 15.83 -4.26 19.62
N ILE A 151 16.65 -3.46 18.91
CA ILE A 151 17.54 -2.47 19.55
C ILE A 151 16.75 -1.39 20.29
N PHE A 152 15.60 -0.98 19.76
CA PHE A 152 14.78 0.10 20.31
C PHE A 152 13.60 -0.37 21.17
N GLY A 153 13.33 -1.69 21.22
CA GLY A 153 12.10 -2.25 21.77
C GLY A 153 10.84 -1.55 21.22
N ASP A 154 9.82 -1.39 22.07
CA ASP A 154 8.54 -0.78 21.69
C ASP A 154 8.66 0.69 21.26
N LYS A 155 9.73 1.39 21.68
CA LYS A 155 9.96 2.79 21.29
C LYS A 155 10.25 2.92 19.79
N GLY A 156 10.81 1.88 19.17
CA GLY A 156 11.10 1.84 17.73
C GLY A 156 9.81 1.92 16.91
N LEU A 157 8.86 1.02 17.20
CA LEU A 157 7.55 1.01 16.51
C LEU A 157 6.79 2.32 16.69
N LYS A 158 6.82 2.92 17.88
CA LYS A 158 6.18 4.22 18.14
C LYS A 158 6.73 5.32 17.23
N LEU A 159 8.04 5.34 16.97
CA LEU A 159 8.63 6.31 16.05
C LEU A 159 8.26 6.00 14.59
N ILE A 160 8.24 4.73 14.18
CA ILE A 160 7.74 4.32 12.85
C ILE A 160 6.30 4.80 12.66
N CYS A 161 5.41 4.54 13.62
CA CYS A 161 4.02 5.00 13.57
C CYS A 161 3.92 6.52 13.38
N HIS A 162 4.72 7.27 14.16
CA HIS A 162 4.75 8.73 14.07
C HIS A 162 5.19 9.22 12.68
N VAL A 163 6.30 8.68 12.15
CA VAL A 163 6.84 9.07 10.84
C VAL A 163 5.86 8.71 9.71
N LEU A 164 5.27 7.52 9.73
CA LEU A 164 4.27 7.10 8.76
C LEU A 164 3.03 8.01 8.81
N ALA A 165 2.52 8.31 10.01
CA ALA A 165 1.38 9.23 10.17
C ALA A 165 1.67 10.62 9.59
N LEU A 166 2.90 11.14 9.77
CA LEU A 166 3.32 12.41 9.19
C LEU A 166 3.36 12.36 7.67
N PHE A 167 3.93 11.31 7.07
CA PHE A 167 3.96 11.15 5.63
C PHE A 167 2.57 11.06 5.02
N VAL A 168 1.70 10.21 5.57
CA VAL A 168 0.32 10.04 5.10
C VAL A 168 -0.46 11.36 5.19
N LYS A 169 -0.38 12.04 6.34
CA LYS A 169 -1.11 13.31 6.56
C LYS A 169 -0.69 14.43 5.61
N THR A 170 0.55 14.44 5.16
CA THR A 170 1.08 15.51 4.31
C THR A 170 1.02 15.17 2.82
N ASP A 171 0.54 13.97 2.46
CA ASP A 171 0.56 13.46 1.09
C ASP A 171 -0.78 12.88 0.60
N GLU A 172 -1.87 13.23 1.28
CA GLU A 172 -3.23 12.75 1.00
C GLU A 172 -3.75 13.16 -0.39
N GLN A 173 -3.19 14.20 -1.02
CA GLN A 173 -3.71 14.71 -2.30
C GLN A 173 -2.90 14.22 -3.50
N GLU A 174 -1.60 14.50 -3.54
CA GLU A 174 -0.75 14.26 -4.71
C GLU A 174 -0.02 12.90 -4.66
N HIS A 175 0.06 12.25 -3.50
CA HIS A 175 0.68 10.93 -3.31
C HIS A 175 2.15 10.85 -3.79
N LEU A 176 2.91 11.94 -3.59
CA LEU A 176 4.31 12.11 -3.98
C LEU A 176 5.29 11.28 -3.15
N LYS A 177 4.90 10.86 -1.95
CA LYS A 177 5.68 10.04 -1.01
C LYS A 177 5.48 8.55 -1.21
N SER A 178 4.68 8.16 -2.21
CA SER A 178 4.49 6.75 -2.60
C SER A 178 5.84 6.06 -2.90
N SER A 179 6.82 6.79 -3.42
CA SER A 179 8.18 6.26 -3.67
C SER A 179 8.96 5.93 -2.40
N ILE A 180 8.60 6.47 -1.24
CA ILE A 180 9.21 6.15 0.07
C ILE A 180 8.40 5.06 0.77
N LEU A 181 7.07 5.22 0.79
CA LEU A 181 6.18 4.33 1.54
C LEU A 181 6.16 2.92 0.95
N LEU A 182 6.19 2.78 -0.38
CA LEU A 182 6.11 1.48 -1.01
C LEU A 182 7.34 0.60 -0.76
N PRO A 183 8.59 1.06 -0.92
CA PRO A 183 9.77 0.28 -0.51
C PRO A 183 9.74 -0.13 0.97
N PHE A 184 9.35 0.78 1.87
CA PHE A 184 9.17 0.47 3.28
C PHE A 184 8.15 -0.66 3.48
N CYS A 185 6.99 -0.56 2.82
CA CYS A 185 5.94 -1.57 2.94
C CYS A 185 6.44 -2.93 2.43
N LYS A 186 7.08 -2.97 1.25
CA LYS A 186 7.61 -4.22 0.66
C LYS A 186 8.60 -4.92 1.59
N ALA A 187 9.46 -4.17 2.29
CA ALA A 187 10.50 -4.74 3.14
C ALA A 187 10.03 -5.06 4.57
N HIS A 188 9.12 -4.26 5.14
CA HIS A 188 8.86 -4.27 6.59
C HIS A 188 7.40 -4.48 6.98
N PHE A 189 6.43 -4.34 6.07
CA PHE A 189 5.02 -4.47 6.44
C PHE A 189 4.68 -5.88 6.96
N TYR A 190 5.06 -6.92 6.22
CA TYR A 190 4.84 -8.31 6.67
C TYR A 190 5.59 -8.64 7.97
N PRO A 191 6.90 -8.34 8.12
CA PRO A 191 7.62 -8.58 9.38
C PRO A 191 7.03 -7.86 10.61
N ILE A 192 6.43 -6.68 10.43
CA ILE A 192 5.81 -5.91 11.52
C ILE A 192 4.40 -6.43 11.84
N THR A 193 3.58 -6.66 10.82
CA THR A 193 2.13 -6.89 10.99
C THR A 193 1.72 -8.36 10.91
N GLY A 194 2.57 -9.22 10.35
CA GLY A 194 2.22 -10.61 10.00
C GLY A 194 1.25 -10.73 8.81
N ILE A 195 0.82 -9.62 8.19
CA ILE A 195 -0.11 -9.64 7.06
C ILE A 195 0.66 -9.98 5.78
N LEU A 196 0.24 -11.08 5.14
CA LEU A 196 0.83 -11.54 3.89
C LEU A 196 0.36 -10.71 2.69
N PRO A 197 1.22 -10.54 1.68
CA PRO A 197 0.81 -9.95 0.42
C PRO A 197 -0.37 -10.70 -0.21
N TYR A 198 -1.21 -10.01 -0.97
CA TYR A 198 -2.50 -10.51 -1.44
C TYR A 198 -2.35 -11.78 -2.28
N SER A 199 -1.41 -11.82 -3.23
CA SER A 199 -1.12 -13.00 -4.04
C SER A 199 -0.62 -14.20 -3.22
N MET A 200 -0.07 -13.93 -2.03
CA MET A 200 0.53 -14.92 -1.13
C MET A 200 -0.48 -15.53 -0.15
N GLN A 201 -1.64 -14.90 0.06
CA GLN A 201 -2.65 -15.34 1.04
C GLN A 201 -3.18 -16.76 0.77
N GLN A 202 -3.22 -17.18 -0.49
CA GLN A 202 -3.61 -18.53 -0.88
C GLN A 202 -2.66 -19.64 -0.37
N TYR A 203 -1.44 -19.28 0.04
CA TYR A 203 -0.43 -20.22 0.54
C TYR A 203 -0.23 -20.16 2.06
N THR A 204 -1.07 -19.41 2.77
CA THR A 204 -1.09 -19.25 4.24
C THR A 204 -0.97 -20.54 5.05
N LYS A 205 -1.45 -21.67 4.53
CA LYS A 205 -1.38 -22.98 5.22
C LYS A 205 0.04 -23.56 5.34
N ILE A 206 1.00 -23.04 4.57
CA ILE A 206 2.36 -23.58 4.46
C ILE A 206 3.37 -22.71 5.24
N LEU A 207 3.03 -21.46 5.54
CA LEU A 207 3.93 -20.55 6.22
C LEU A 207 4.00 -20.83 7.73
N PRO A 208 5.21 -20.91 8.32
CA PRO A 208 5.35 -20.86 9.77
C PRO A 208 4.79 -19.51 10.25
N ALA A 209 3.94 -19.53 11.27
CA ALA A 209 3.43 -18.32 11.90
C ALA A 209 4.61 -17.40 12.22
N SER A 210 4.58 -16.17 11.73
CA SER A 210 5.62 -15.17 12.00
C SER A 210 5.76 -15.06 13.51
N LYS A 211 6.90 -15.48 14.05
CA LYS A 211 7.21 -15.20 15.46
C LYS A 211 7.33 -13.69 15.58
N GLU A 212 6.37 -13.12 16.30
CA GLU A 212 6.20 -11.69 16.51
C GLU A 212 7.53 -11.06 16.94
N VAL A 213 7.95 -10.05 16.19
CA VAL A 213 9.15 -9.25 16.50
C VAL A 213 8.88 -8.33 17.70
N THR A 214 7.61 -8.03 18.00
CA THR A 214 7.20 -7.12 19.08
C THR A 214 5.86 -7.52 19.68
N SER A 215 5.67 -7.26 20.98
CA SER A 215 4.40 -7.53 21.69
C SER A 215 3.39 -6.37 21.68
N ASP A 216 3.75 -5.23 21.09
CA ASP A 216 2.92 -4.01 21.06
C ASP A 216 1.87 -4.07 19.93
N THR A 217 0.85 -4.90 20.16
CA THR A 217 -0.30 -5.10 19.25
C THR A 217 -1.03 -3.79 18.90
N GLU A 218 -1.05 -2.80 19.81
CA GLU A 218 -1.69 -1.51 19.57
C GLU A 218 -0.96 -0.69 18.49
N GLN A 219 0.38 -0.62 18.52
CA GLN A 219 1.13 0.08 17.48
C GLN A 219 1.02 -0.62 16.12
N ILE A 220 0.95 -1.95 16.10
CA ILE A 220 0.74 -2.73 14.88
C ILE A 220 -0.61 -2.36 14.25
N ASP A 221 -1.69 -2.32 15.04
CA ASP A 221 -3.02 -1.92 14.56
C ASP A 221 -3.02 -0.48 14.02
N ILE A 222 -2.29 0.43 14.67
CA ILE A 222 -2.13 1.82 14.20
C ILE A 222 -1.42 1.87 12.84
N ILE A 223 -0.35 1.08 12.62
CA ILE A 223 0.36 1.03 11.34
C ILE A 223 -0.57 0.51 10.24
N ILE A 224 -1.31 -0.56 10.51
CA ILE A 224 -2.29 -1.12 9.58
C ILE A 224 -3.34 -0.07 9.21
N GLN A 225 -3.84 0.67 10.20
CA GLN A 225 -4.81 1.73 9.98
C GLN A 225 -4.22 2.88 9.14
N ILE A 226 -3.04 3.41 9.49
CA ILE A 226 -2.40 4.53 8.77
C ILE A 226 -2.19 4.18 7.29
N LEU A 227 -1.65 3.00 7.01
CA LEU A 227 -1.38 2.58 5.63
C LEU A 227 -2.67 2.21 4.88
N GLY A 228 -3.67 1.66 5.58
CA GLY A 228 -5.00 1.42 5.03
C GLY A 228 -5.71 2.72 4.64
N ASP A 229 -5.65 3.75 5.47
CA ASP A 229 -6.21 5.07 5.20
C ASP A 229 -5.49 5.75 4.02
N TYR A 230 -4.15 5.65 3.95
CA TYR A 230 -3.38 6.13 2.80
C TYR A 230 -3.77 5.42 1.51
N ARG A 231 -3.89 4.09 1.54
CA ARG A 231 -4.37 3.32 0.39
C ARG A 231 -5.76 3.78 -0.03
N LYS A 232 -6.68 3.99 0.90
CA LYS A 232 -8.03 4.47 0.61
C LYS A 232 -8.01 5.84 -0.10
N SER A 233 -7.20 6.77 0.40
CA SER A 233 -6.98 8.07 -0.24
C SER A 233 -6.41 7.91 -1.66
N LEU A 234 -5.44 7.00 -1.85
CA LEU A 234 -4.86 6.70 -3.16
C LEU A 234 -5.90 6.13 -4.12
N VAL A 235 -6.78 5.25 -3.63
CA VAL A 235 -7.89 4.68 -4.41
C VAL A 235 -8.84 5.78 -4.88
N GLU A 236 -9.20 6.72 -3.99
CA GLU A 236 -10.05 7.87 -4.33
C GLU A 236 -9.38 8.78 -5.36
N HIS A 237 -8.08 9.06 -5.21
CA HIS A 237 -7.32 9.88 -6.16
C HIS A 237 -7.21 9.23 -7.54
N THR A 238 -6.87 7.93 -7.60
CA THR A 238 -6.78 7.17 -8.84
C THR A 238 -8.13 7.12 -9.57
N ASN A 239 -9.24 6.92 -8.85
CA ASN A 239 -10.58 6.97 -9.44
C ASN A 239 -10.93 8.35 -10.01
N LYS A 240 -10.60 9.43 -9.29
CA LYS A 240 -10.79 10.80 -9.78
C LYS A 240 -9.98 11.05 -11.06
N LYS A 241 -8.74 10.58 -11.11
CA LYS A 241 -7.88 10.70 -12.31
C LYS A 241 -8.39 9.85 -13.47
N TYR A 242 -8.92 8.66 -13.20
CA TYR A 242 -9.59 7.84 -14.19
C TYR A 242 -10.80 8.55 -14.82
N GLU A 243 -11.65 9.19 -14.01
CA GLU A 243 -12.78 9.98 -14.53
C GLU A 243 -12.32 11.18 -15.37
N GLU A 244 -11.28 11.90 -14.93
CA GLU A 244 -10.68 13.00 -15.70
C GLU A 244 -10.12 12.51 -17.03
N MET A 245 -9.42 11.37 -17.04
CA MET A 245 -8.88 10.73 -18.24
C MET A 245 -9.99 10.40 -19.24
N ILE A 246 -11.08 9.75 -18.80
CA ILE A 246 -12.22 9.42 -19.67
C ILE A 246 -12.86 10.68 -20.26
N LYS A 247 -13.06 11.73 -19.44
CA LYS A 247 -13.65 13.00 -19.91
C LYS A 247 -12.77 13.66 -20.97
N LEU A 248 -11.45 13.65 -20.79
CA LEU A 248 -10.50 14.17 -21.77
C LEU A 248 -10.47 13.33 -23.05
N GLU A 249 -10.57 12.01 -22.93
CA GLU A 249 -10.62 11.09 -24.07
C GLU A 249 -11.88 11.29 -24.92
N MET A 250 -13.06 11.36 -24.28
CA MET A 250 -14.33 11.67 -24.95
C MET A 250 -14.29 13.05 -25.64
N SER A 251 -13.77 14.07 -24.96
CA SER A 251 -13.62 15.41 -25.52
C SER A 251 -12.68 15.44 -26.73
N LEU A 252 -11.58 14.68 -26.68
CA LEU A 252 -10.63 14.55 -27.78
C LEU A 252 -11.25 13.83 -28.98
N GLU A 253 -12.01 12.76 -28.74
CA GLU A 253 -12.72 12.03 -29.78
C GLU A 253 -13.75 12.92 -30.50
N MET A 254 -14.49 13.74 -29.75
CA MET A 254 -15.43 14.71 -30.31
C MET A 254 -14.71 15.79 -31.15
N SER A 255 -13.62 16.37 -30.65
CA SER A 255 -12.81 17.35 -31.39
C SER A 255 -12.22 16.76 -32.68
N LEU A 256 -11.84 15.48 -32.68
CA LEU A 256 -11.39 14.78 -33.89
C LEU A 256 -12.50 14.66 -34.93
N LYS A 257 -13.75 14.40 -34.50
CA LYS A 257 -14.93 14.32 -35.39
C LYS A 257 -15.32 15.67 -36.00
N THR A 258 -15.10 16.79 -35.31
CA THR A 258 -15.57 18.13 -35.72
C THR A 258 -14.55 19.03 -36.42
N GLY A 259 -13.40 18.50 -36.85
CA GLY A 259 -12.40 19.27 -37.63
C GLY A 259 -10.98 19.28 -37.09
N GLY A 260 -10.67 18.44 -36.08
CA GLY A 260 -9.32 18.16 -35.61
C GLY A 260 -9.05 18.64 -34.19
N ALA A 261 -8.37 17.81 -33.40
CA ALA A 261 -7.96 18.13 -32.03
C ALA A 261 -6.67 18.98 -31.99
N SER A 262 -6.64 20.00 -31.12
CA SER A 262 -5.46 20.83 -30.89
C SER A 262 -4.31 20.03 -30.27
N SER A 263 -3.06 20.36 -30.62
CA SER A 263 -1.86 19.78 -29.99
C SER A 263 -1.86 19.92 -28.47
N LYS A 264 -2.43 21.01 -27.93
CA LYS A 264 -2.55 21.23 -26.48
C LYS A 264 -3.47 20.20 -25.82
N GLN A 265 -4.60 19.89 -26.45
CA GLN A 265 -5.59 18.93 -25.94
C GLN A 265 -5.02 17.50 -25.95
N ARG A 266 -4.26 17.15 -27.00
CA ARG A 266 -3.55 15.85 -27.08
C ARG A 266 -2.50 15.72 -25.98
N PHE A 267 -1.71 16.77 -25.76
CA PHE A 267 -0.71 16.80 -24.70
C PHE A 267 -1.33 16.64 -23.31
N GLU A 268 -2.42 17.37 -23.02
CA GLU A 268 -3.13 17.29 -21.75
C GLU A 268 -3.71 15.89 -21.48
N GLN A 269 -4.29 15.25 -22.51
CA GLN A 269 -4.79 13.87 -22.42
C GLN A 269 -3.65 12.87 -22.18
N THR A 270 -2.53 12.99 -22.90
CA THR A 270 -1.37 12.09 -22.71
C THR A 270 -0.76 12.26 -21.31
N ASN A 271 -0.63 13.50 -20.83
CA ASN A 271 -0.11 13.77 -19.49
C ASN A 271 -1.04 13.20 -18.41
N ASN A 272 -2.36 13.42 -18.52
CA ASN A 272 -3.32 12.88 -17.56
C ASN A 272 -3.28 11.34 -17.53
N LYS A 273 -3.21 10.69 -18.70
CA LYS A 273 -3.05 9.24 -18.81
C LYS A 273 -1.80 8.72 -18.10
N GLN A 274 -0.63 9.35 -18.32
CA GLN A 274 0.62 8.97 -17.64
C GLN A 274 0.57 9.19 -16.12
N HIS A 275 -0.18 10.18 -15.66
CA HIS A 275 -0.41 10.40 -14.23
C HIS A 275 -1.31 9.31 -13.64
N PHE A 276 -2.41 8.96 -14.32
CA PHE A 276 -3.30 7.88 -13.93
C PHE A 276 -2.58 6.52 -13.88
N GLU A 277 -1.83 6.16 -14.92
CA GLU A 277 -1.09 4.89 -15.00
C GLU A 277 -0.09 4.75 -13.85
N ARG A 278 0.63 5.81 -13.49
CA ARG A 278 1.52 5.82 -12.33
C ARG A 278 0.77 5.58 -11.01
N LEU A 279 -0.34 6.28 -10.79
CA LEU A 279 -1.12 6.11 -9.56
C LEU A 279 -1.74 4.71 -9.46
N LEU A 280 -2.17 4.14 -10.59
CA LEU A 280 -2.69 2.78 -10.67
C LEU A 280 -1.60 1.74 -10.38
N GLU A 281 -0.39 1.92 -10.90
CA GLU A 281 0.74 1.04 -10.60
C GLU A 281 1.05 1.04 -9.10
N TYR A 282 1.14 2.22 -8.48
CA TYR A 282 1.33 2.35 -7.04
C TYR A 282 0.19 1.74 -6.22
N GLU A 283 -1.07 1.95 -6.64
CA GLU A 283 -2.22 1.39 -5.93
C GLU A 283 -2.22 -0.14 -5.97
N ASN A 284 -1.92 -0.73 -7.13
CA ASN A 284 -1.85 -2.19 -7.27
C ASN A 284 -0.74 -2.76 -6.39
N GLU A 285 0.45 -2.17 -6.42
CA GLU A 285 1.58 -2.66 -5.62
C GLU A 285 1.34 -2.46 -4.11
N LEU A 286 0.77 -1.32 -3.70
CA LEU A 286 0.45 -1.09 -2.30
C LEU A 286 -0.65 -2.05 -1.83
N SER A 287 -1.68 -2.29 -2.64
CA SER A 287 -2.73 -3.27 -2.34
C SER A 287 -2.17 -4.67 -2.17
N GLU A 288 -1.28 -5.06 -3.10
CA GLU A 288 -0.59 -6.34 -3.04
C GLU A 288 0.16 -6.50 -1.72
N VAL A 289 0.98 -5.52 -1.33
CA VAL A 289 1.76 -5.60 -0.07
C VAL A 289 0.88 -5.56 1.18
N LEU A 290 -0.19 -4.77 1.18
CA LEU A 290 -1.11 -4.67 2.32
C LEU A 290 -2.07 -5.87 2.44
N GLY A 291 -1.98 -6.85 1.54
CA GLY A 291 -2.86 -8.02 1.56
C GLY A 291 -4.30 -7.70 1.15
N GLN A 292 -4.50 -6.65 0.34
CA GLN A 292 -5.81 -6.19 -0.09
C GLN A 292 -6.01 -6.43 -1.59
N ALA A 293 -7.25 -6.71 -1.99
CA ALA A 293 -7.56 -6.91 -3.40
C ALA A 293 -7.32 -5.60 -4.20
N PRO A 294 -6.79 -5.69 -5.43
CA PRO A 294 -6.54 -4.53 -6.27
C PRO A 294 -7.85 -3.79 -6.60
N MET A 295 -7.75 -2.48 -6.89
CA MET A 295 -8.92 -1.69 -7.27
C MET A 295 -9.60 -2.27 -8.51
N GLN A 296 -10.94 -2.30 -8.48
CA GLN A 296 -11.76 -2.58 -9.65
C GLN A 296 -12.39 -1.30 -10.16
N PHE A 297 -12.25 -1.04 -11.45
CA PHE A 297 -12.88 0.09 -12.10
C PHE A 297 -14.38 -0.17 -12.32
N PRO A 298 -15.25 0.84 -12.15
CA PRO A 298 -16.62 0.74 -12.60
C PRO A 298 -16.60 0.53 -14.12
N GLN A 299 -17.02 -0.65 -14.60
CA GLN A 299 -17.20 -0.87 -16.03
C GLN A 299 -18.21 0.16 -16.54
N GLY A 300 -17.72 1.09 -17.36
CA GLY A 300 -18.54 2.18 -17.87
C GLY A 300 -19.70 1.64 -18.70
N ASN A 301 -20.93 1.91 -18.25
CA ASN A 301 -22.12 1.91 -19.10
C ASN A 301 -22.03 3.07 -20.10
N VAL A 302 -21.15 2.96 -21.09
CA VAL A 302 -21.28 3.73 -22.32
C VAL A 302 -22.13 2.87 -23.23
N SER A 303 -23.43 3.19 -23.29
CA SER A 303 -24.32 2.67 -24.32
C SER A 303 -23.72 2.99 -25.68
N VAL A 304 -23.12 1.97 -26.29
CA VAL A 304 -22.64 2.00 -27.67
C VAL A 304 -23.86 1.98 -28.58
N ASP A 305 -24.47 3.14 -28.78
CA ASP A 305 -25.31 3.36 -29.95
C ASP A 305 -24.45 3.97 -31.07
N GLU A 306 -24.44 3.25 -32.19
CA GLU A 306 -23.84 3.57 -33.49
C GLU A 306 -22.31 3.47 -33.62
N ARG A 307 -21.83 2.22 -33.61
CA ARG A 307 -20.58 1.83 -34.30
C ARG A 307 -20.82 1.80 -35.82
N GLY A 308 -20.32 2.82 -36.50
CA GLY A 308 -20.05 2.80 -37.93
C GLY A 308 -18.54 2.92 -38.18
N VAL A 309 -18.01 1.98 -38.97
CA VAL A 309 -16.67 1.94 -39.58
C VAL A 309 -15.58 1.31 -38.72
N GLY A 310 -15.16 0.11 -39.15
CA GLY A 310 -14.18 -0.73 -38.49
C GLY A 310 -12.72 -0.40 -38.80
N ALA A 311 -11.85 -0.95 -37.96
CA ALA A 311 -10.51 -1.37 -38.34
C ALA A 311 -10.15 -2.54 -37.42
N ASN A 312 -9.97 -3.69 -38.04
CA ASN A 312 -9.58 -4.95 -37.44
C ASN A 312 -8.06 -4.93 -37.23
N VAL A 313 -7.57 -5.09 -35.99
CA VAL A 313 -6.21 -5.60 -35.74
C VAL A 313 -6.29 -6.61 -34.60
N ASN A 314 -6.14 -7.87 -35.00
CA ASN A 314 -5.99 -9.04 -34.14
C ASN A 314 -4.79 -8.91 -33.21
N LEU A 315 -4.99 -9.22 -31.92
CA LEU A 315 -3.99 -9.86 -31.09
C LEU A 315 -4.61 -11.16 -30.57
N SER A 316 -4.05 -12.25 -31.05
CA SER A 316 -4.42 -13.64 -30.78
C SER A 316 -4.26 -13.98 -29.30
N ASN A 317 -5.36 -14.41 -28.67
CA ASN A 317 -5.32 -15.27 -27.49
C ASN A 317 -5.78 -16.67 -27.91
N GLU A 318 -4.91 -17.66 -27.68
CA GLU A 318 -5.25 -19.08 -27.78
C GLU A 318 -6.31 -19.44 -26.72
N GLU A 319 -7.39 -20.05 -27.18
CA GLU A 319 -8.43 -20.66 -26.36
C GLU A 319 -7.89 -21.94 -25.70
N VAL A 320 -7.89 -21.98 -24.37
CA VAL A 320 -8.02 -23.24 -23.63
C VAL A 320 -9.47 -23.38 -23.20
N LYS A 321 -10.19 -24.24 -23.91
CA LYS A 321 -11.53 -24.71 -23.56
C LYS A 321 -11.47 -25.58 -22.31
N THR A 322 -12.14 -25.17 -21.24
CA THR A 322 -12.60 -26.09 -20.19
C THR A 322 -14.12 -26.13 -20.19
N ASN A 323 -14.63 -27.31 -20.51
CA ASN A 323 -16.04 -27.69 -20.43
C ASN A 323 -16.55 -27.58 -18.99
N ASN A 324 -17.66 -26.88 -18.82
CA ASN A 324 -18.54 -27.00 -17.66
C ASN A 324 -19.89 -27.57 -18.11
N ASN A 325 -20.33 -28.63 -17.44
CA ASN A 325 -21.69 -29.14 -17.33
C ASN A 325 -21.60 -30.24 -16.26
N SER A 326 -22.06 -30.10 -15.03
CA SER A 326 -23.44 -30.05 -14.51
C SER A 326 -23.27 -30.59 -13.06
N ILE A 327 -23.95 -30.17 -11.99
CA ILE A 327 -25.33 -30.50 -11.64
C ILE A 327 -25.70 -29.68 -10.38
N LYS A 328 -26.97 -29.26 -10.36
CA LYS A 328 -27.75 -28.55 -9.35
C LYS A 328 -27.86 -29.22 -7.97
N ARG A 329 -27.97 -28.35 -6.96
CA ARG A 329 -28.91 -28.30 -5.80
C ARG A 329 -29.02 -29.52 -4.90
N GLU A 330 -28.77 -29.31 -3.60
CA GLU A 330 -29.87 -29.19 -2.63
C GLU A 330 -29.41 -28.50 -1.33
N SER A 331 -30.32 -27.72 -0.76
CA SER A 331 -30.18 -26.97 0.48
C SER A 331 -30.94 -27.71 1.57
N ALA A 332 -30.35 -27.89 2.76
CA ALA A 332 -30.99 -27.64 4.06
C ALA A 332 -30.06 -28.03 5.22
N SER A 333 -29.81 -27.04 6.08
CA SER A 333 -29.88 -27.09 7.54
C SER A 333 -29.47 -28.39 8.25
N ASN A 334 -28.33 -28.38 8.97
CA ASN A 334 -28.34 -28.09 10.41
C ASN A 334 -26.95 -28.30 11.02
N VAL A 335 -26.59 -27.28 11.78
CA VAL A 335 -25.51 -27.17 12.74
C VAL A 335 -25.83 -28.02 13.97
N LEU A 336 -24.91 -28.88 14.42
CA LEU A 336 -24.16 -28.77 15.70
C LEU A 336 -23.65 -30.17 16.15
N THR A 337 -22.31 -30.29 16.17
CA THR A 337 -21.46 -30.95 17.19
C THR A 337 -21.92 -32.22 17.91
N SER A 338 -21.08 -33.26 17.92
CA SER A 338 -20.08 -33.47 18.99
C SER A 338 -19.57 -34.92 19.05
N SER A 339 -18.24 -35.01 19.21
CA SER A 339 -17.48 -36.01 19.99
C SER A 339 -17.83 -37.50 19.88
N THR A 340 -17.00 -38.21 19.13
CA THR A 340 -16.64 -39.61 19.38
C THR A 340 -15.51 -39.65 20.42
N GLN A 341 -15.76 -40.23 21.60
CA GLN A 341 -14.77 -41.08 22.26
C GLN A 341 -15.41 -41.94 23.36
N THR A 342 -14.98 -43.21 23.33
CA THR A 342 -14.85 -44.15 24.45
C THR A 342 -16.12 -44.57 25.17
N GLU A 343 -16.52 -45.83 24.96
CA GLU A 343 -16.75 -46.77 26.06
C GLU A 343 -16.91 -48.21 25.54
N ASN A 344 -15.98 -49.06 25.94
CA ASN A 344 -16.18 -50.51 26.09
C ASN A 344 -15.31 -50.90 27.28
N PRO A 345 -15.85 -51.58 28.30
CA PRO A 345 -15.54 -53.01 28.35
C PRO A 345 -16.66 -53.87 28.97
N ARG A 346 -16.87 -55.05 28.38
CA ARG A 346 -17.38 -56.24 29.07
C ARG A 346 -16.37 -57.36 28.89
N SER A 347 -15.60 -57.63 29.95
CA SER A 347 -14.90 -58.90 30.12
C SER A 347 -15.75 -59.82 31.00
N ASN A 348 -15.97 -61.03 30.51
CA ASN A 348 -16.60 -62.12 31.23
C ASN A 348 -15.50 -63.10 31.70
N LEU A 349 -15.54 -63.38 33.02
CA LEU A 349 -15.29 -64.67 33.68
C LEU A 349 -13.84 -65.20 33.76
N PRO A 350 -13.51 -66.15 34.67
CA PRO A 350 -14.13 -66.55 35.96
C PRO A 350 -13.11 -66.67 37.13
N LEU A 351 -13.64 -66.91 38.34
CA LEU A 351 -12.88 -67.36 39.52
C LEU A 351 -12.10 -68.64 39.25
N GLU A 352 -10.80 -68.60 39.53
CA GLU A 352 -9.91 -69.76 39.62
C GLU A 352 -9.93 -70.28 41.07
N ASN A 353 -10.25 -71.57 41.22
CA ASN A 353 -10.07 -72.35 42.43
C ASN A 353 -8.77 -73.15 42.28
N LEU A 354 -7.98 -73.16 43.36
CA LEU A 354 -7.24 -74.29 43.94
C LEU A 354 -6.37 -75.18 43.03
N GLN A 355 -5.09 -75.21 43.39
CA GLN A 355 -4.13 -76.25 43.03
C GLN A 355 -4.58 -77.66 43.44
N MET A 356 -4.17 -78.58 42.56
CA MET A 356 -4.25 -80.03 42.58
C MET A 356 -3.67 -80.68 43.84
N GLU A 357 -4.23 -81.83 44.24
CA GLU A 357 -3.42 -83.06 44.31
C GLU A 357 -4.27 -84.34 44.31
N SER A 358 -3.70 -85.34 43.65
CA SER A 358 -4.25 -86.61 43.20
C SER A 358 -4.05 -87.77 44.17
N ASN A 359 -4.90 -88.79 44.05
CA ASN A 359 -4.86 -90.10 44.72
C ASN A 359 -3.69 -91.01 44.30
N THR A 360 -3.29 -91.95 45.17
CA THR A 360 -3.26 -93.43 44.92
C THR A 360 -3.25 -94.23 46.26
N PRO A 361 -3.61 -95.54 46.30
CA PRO A 361 -4.55 -96.16 47.28
C PRO A 361 -3.85 -97.21 48.21
N PRO A 362 -4.47 -98.25 48.85
CA PRO A 362 -5.88 -98.68 48.99
C PRO A 362 -6.32 -99.23 50.40
N ASN A 363 -7.59 -99.66 50.44
CA ASN A 363 -8.12 -100.90 51.08
C ASN A 363 -8.72 -100.91 52.52
N ARG A 364 -10.06 -101.05 52.52
CA ARG A 364 -10.94 -102.00 53.26
C ARG A 364 -11.02 -101.98 54.81
N ARG A 365 -12.30 -101.82 55.24
CA ARG A 365 -13.08 -102.53 56.31
C ARG A 365 -12.40 -102.72 57.67
N ALA A 366 -13.01 -102.55 58.84
CA ALA A 366 -14.35 -102.25 59.32
C ALA A 366 -14.21 -102.17 60.86
N GLY A 367 -15.12 -101.50 61.58
CA GLY A 367 -15.24 -101.68 63.04
C GLY A 367 -15.54 -100.39 63.79
N ARG A 368 -16.70 -100.36 64.46
CA ARG A 368 -17.12 -99.28 65.36
C ARG A 368 -16.18 -99.17 66.55
N SER A 369 -15.89 -97.94 66.95
CA SER A 369 -15.07 -97.60 68.12
C SER A 369 -15.60 -96.30 68.74
N PHE A 370 -15.23 -96.07 70.00
CA PHE A 370 -15.56 -95.01 70.96
C PHE A 370 -15.60 -93.54 70.42
N SER A 371 -15.22 -93.30 69.17
CA SER A 371 -15.37 -92.05 68.41
C SER A 371 -16.83 -91.64 68.17
N ASP A 372 -17.73 -92.62 67.99
CA ASP A 372 -19.14 -92.33 67.66
C ASP A 372 -19.91 -91.71 68.84
N TYR A 373 -19.44 -91.91 70.08
CA TYR A 373 -20.01 -91.29 71.28
C TYR A 373 -19.52 -89.85 71.48
N TRP A 374 -18.31 -89.52 70.99
CA TRP A 374 -17.75 -88.17 71.02
C TRP A 374 -18.42 -87.25 69.98
N ASP A 375 -18.77 -87.78 68.81
CA ASP A 375 -19.44 -87.00 67.76
C ASP A 375 -20.90 -86.64 68.09
N GLN A 376 -21.55 -87.38 68.98
CA GLN A 376 -22.90 -87.03 69.45
C GLN A 376 -22.89 -85.85 70.44
N CYS A 377 -21.86 -85.72 71.29
CA CYS A 377 -21.65 -84.55 72.14
C CYS A 377 -21.26 -83.29 71.33
N ARG A 378 -20.50 -83.45 70.24
CA ARG A 378 -20.08 -82.33 69.37
C ARG A 378 -21.27 -81.68 68.63
N ARG A 379 -22.29 -82.47 68.27
CA ARG A 379 -23.47 -81.97 67.54
C ARG A 379 -24.40 -81.12 68.41
N SER A 380 -24.50 -81.41 69.71
CA SER A 380 -25.29 -80.60 70.66
C SER A 380 -24.66 -79.24 70.97
N ILE A 381 -23.33 -79.11 70.93
CA ILE A 381 -22.63 -77.83 71.14
C ILE A 381 -22.71 -76.92 69.89
N SER A 382 -22.72 -77.50 68.69
CA SER A 382 -22.77 -76.71 67.43
C SER A 382 -24.12 -76.04 67.15
N THR A 383 -25.22 -76.59 67.68
CA THR A 383 -26.57 -76.02 67.51
C THR A 383 -26.82 -74.84 68.45
N TYR A 384 -26.18 -74.81 69.63
CA TYR A 384 -26.24 -73.65 70.53
C TYR A 384 -25.42 -72.45 70.00
N TYR A 385 -24.26 -72.71 69.38
CA TYR A 385 -23.40 -71.65 68.84
C TYR A 385 -23.97 -70.96 67.57
N ARG A 386 -24.74 -71.70 66.75
CA ARG A 386 -25.35 -71.14 65.52
C ARG A 386 -26.54 -70.22 65.76
N ARG A 387 -27.24 -70.33 66.90
CA ARG A 387 -28.40 -69.48 67.22
C ARG A 387 -27.99 -68.11 67.79
N SER A 388 -26.84 -68.04 68.47
CA SER A 388 -26.26 -66.78 68.98
C SER A 388 -25.66 -65.90 67.87
N LYS A 389 -24.96 -66.50 66.87
CA LYS A 389 -24.23 -65.74 65.84
C LYS A 389 -25.12 -65.02 64.79
N ARG A 390 -26.36 -65.49 64.57
CA ARG A 390 -27.31 -64.81 63.65
C ARG A 390 -27.99 -63.58 64.26
N SER A 391 -28.13 -63.52 65.59
CA SER A 391 -28.75 -62.36 66.25
C SER A 391 -27.81 -61.16 66.37
N VAL A 392 -26.48 -61.38 66.44
CA VAL A 392 -25.50 -60.28 66.63
C VAL A 392 -25.02 -59.71 65.28
N SER A 393 -24.94 -60.52 64.23
CA SER A 393 -24.51 -60.05 62.89
C SER A 393 -25.54 -59.18 62.16
N GLN A 394 -26.83 -59.31 62.47
CA GLN A 394 -27.91 -58.57 61.79
C GLN A 394 -28.22 -57.22 62.47
N VAL A 395 -27.83 -57.07 63.74
CA VAL A 395 -27.97 -55.82 64.51
C VAL A 395 -26.75 -54.90 64.29
N CYS A 396 -25.55 -55.45 64.07
CA CYS A 396 -24.35 -54.63 63.85
C CYS A 396 -24.21 -54.08 62.41
N THR A 397 -24.71 -54.77 61.37
CA THR A 397 -24.60 -54.28 59.98
C THR A 397 -25.63 -53.20 59.64
N SER A 398 -26.78 -53.17 60.31
CA SER A 398 -27.77 -52.10 60.16
C SER A 398 -27.32 -50.81 60.82
N SER A 399 -26.74 -50.87 62.02
CA SER A 399 -26.22 -49.69 62.75
C SER A 399 -25.13 -48.93 61.98
N VAL A 400 -24.21 -49.63 61.32
CA VAL A 400 -23.12 -49.02 60.54
C VAL A 400 -23.66 -48.39 59.25
N PHE A 401 -24.65 -49.02 58.61
CA PHE A 401 -25.29 -48.49 57.41
C PHE A 401 -26.07 -47.20 57.66
N TRP A 402 -26.86 -47.14 58.75
CA TRP A 402 -27.57 -45.93 59.14
C TRP A 402 -26.62 -44.79 59.51
N SER A 403 -25.50 -45.10 60.16
CA SER A 403 -24.48 -44.09 60.49
C SER A 403 -23.85 -43.51 59.22
N ALA A 404 -23.43 -44.35 58.28
CA ALA A 404 -22.88 -43.90 57.00
C ALA A 404 -23.89 -43.07 56.18
N ALA A 405 -25.17 -43.49 56.15
CA ALA A 405 -26.22 -42.74 55.47
C ALA A 405 -26.44 -41.35 56.09
N THR A 406 -26.39 -41.22 57.42
CA THR A 406 -26.50 -39.91 58.08
C THR A 406 -25.32 -38.99 57.79
N PHE A 407 -24.09 -39.53 57.69
CA PHE A 407 -22.92 -38.74 57.31
C PHE A 407 -23.00 -38.26 55.85
N ILE A 408 -23.43 -39.13 54.93
CA ILE A 408 -23.61 -38.76 53.52
C ILE A 408 -24.71 -37.70 53.39
N PHE A 409 -25.84 -37.88 54.08
CA PHE A 409 -26.93 -36.90 54.08
C PHE A 409 -26.48 -35.54 54.65
N SER A 410 -25.75 -35.55 55.78
CA SER A 410 -25.17 -34.33 56.36
C SER A 410 -24.20 -33.64 55.41
N TYR A 411 -23.38 -34.40 54.69
CA TYR A 411 -22.43 -33.85 53.72
C TYR A 411 -23.15 -33.22 52.53
N VAL A 412 -24.17 -33.88 51.98
CA VAL A 412 -24.98 -33.35 50.87
C VAL A 412 -25.71 -32.07 51.28
N VAL A 413 -26.27 -32.01 52.48
CA VAL A 413 -26.92 -30.79 53.01
C VAL A 413 -25.89 -29.66 53.17
N ALA A 414 -24.69 -29.95 53.69
CA ALA A 414 -23.62 -28.96 53.80
C ALA A 414 -23.19 -28.42 52.43
N CYS A 415 -23.03 -29.29 51.42
CA CYS A 415 -22.73 -28.88 50.05
C CYS A 415 -23.84 -27.99 49.45
N PHE A 416 -25.11 -28.30 49.70
CA PHE A 416 -26.24 -27.48 49.25
C PHE A 416 -26.25 -26.10 49.90
N VAL A 417 -25.95 -26.01 51.19
CA VAL A 417 -25.86 -24.72 51.90
C VAL A 417 -24.70 -23.89 51.36
N ILE A 418 -23.53 -24.50 51.12
CA ILE A 418 -22.38 -23.80 50.52
C ILE A 418 -22.72 -23.32 49.11
N PHE A 419 -23.34 -24.17 48.29
CA PHE A 419 -23.78 -23.80 46.94
C PHE A 419 -24.76 -22.62 46.96
N TRP A 420 -25.73 -22.63 47.89
CA TRP A 420 -26.69 -21.54 48.05
C TRP A 420 -26.04 -20.22 48.49
N ILE A 421 -25.08 -20.28 49.42
CA ILE A 421 -24.30 -19.10 49.84
C ILE A 421 -23.48 -18.55 48.67
N VAL A 422 -22.79 -19.41 47.92
CA VAL A 422 -22.00 -19.00 46.75
C VAL A 422 -22.90 -18.37 45.68
N SER A 423 -24.05 -18.98 45.37
CA SER A 423 -25.01 -18.41 44.42
C SER A 423 -25.49 -17.03 44.88
N SER A 424 -25.83 -16.86 46.15
CA SER A 424 -26.28 -15.57 46.70
C SER A 424 -25.20 -14.49 46.65
N VAL A 425 -23.92 -14.86 46.87
CA VAL A 425 -22.79 -13.94 46.75
C VAL A 425 -22.58 -13.55 45.29
N MET A 426 -22.69 -14.50 44.35
CA MET A 426 -22.57 -14.24 42.92
C MET A 426 -23.66 -13.29 42.42
N ASP A 427 -24.91 -13.49 42.81
CA ASP A 427 -26.02 -12.60 42.43
C ASP A 427 -25.81 -11.17 42.96
N ASN A 428 -25.29 -11.03 44.17
CA ASN A 428 -25.00 -9.73 44.77
C ASN A 428 -23.79 -9.04 44.10
N LEU A 429 -22.80 -9.83 43.66
CA LEU A 429 -21.65 -9.34 42.91
C LEU A 429 -22.07 -8.86 41.52
N GLU A 430 -22.89 -9.64 40.82
CA GLU A 430 -23.40 -9.32 39.48
C GLU A 430 -24.24 -8.05 39.50
N THR A 431 -25.17 -7.92 40.45
CA THR A 431 -25.98 -6.70 40.59
C THR A 431 -25.14 -5.47 40.95
N THR A 432 -24.09 -5.63 41.76
CA THR A 432 -23.17 -4.54 42.10
C THR A 432 -22.29 -4.14 40.92
N PHE A 433 -21.83 -5.12 40.14
CA PHE A 433 -21.03 -4.91 38.94
C PHE A 433 -21.86 -4.18 37.87
N ASN A 434 -23.06 -4.67 37.56
CA ASN A 434 -23.96 -4.07 36.57
C ASN A 434 -24.27 -2.61 36.93
N ARG A 435 -24.57 -2.31 38.21
CA ARG A 435 -24.80 -0.92 38.67
C ARG A 435 -23.58 0.00 38.55
N ARG A 436 -22.36 -0.54 38.60
CA ARG A 436 -21.13 0.25 38.36
C ARG A 436 -20.89 0.43 36.87
N PHE A 437 -21.17 -0.60 36.09
CA PHE A 437 -21.07 -0.58 34.64
C PHE A 437 -22.05 0.43 34.02
N ASP A 438 -23.32 0.44 34.45
CA ASP A 438 -24.32 1.40 33.97
C ASP A 438 -23.89 2.86 34.26
N ARG A 439 -23.35 3.11 35.45
CA ARG A 439 -22.83 4.44 35.83
C ARG A 439 -21.61 4.83 35.00
N PHE A 440 -20.75 3.88 34.71
CA PHE A 440 -19.60 4.10 33.84
C PHE A 440 -20.06 4.45 32.42
N GLU A 441 -21.00 3.69 31.87
CA GLU A 441 -21.57 3.94 30.54
C GLU A 441 -22.21 5.34 30.45
N GLU A 442 -22.98 5.74 31.47
CA GLU A 442 -23.60 7.06 31.50
C GLU A 442 -22.57 8.20 31.58
N ASN A 443 -21.49 8.02 32.36
CA ASN A 443 -20.41 8.99 32.46
C ASN A 443 -19.62 9.10 31.15
N VAL A 444 -19.32 7.97 30.50
CA VAL A 444 -18.66 7.94 29.18
C VAL A 444 -19.53 8.66 28.15
N LYS A 445 -20.84 8.38 28.10
CA LYS A 445 -21.79 9.09 27.22
C LYS A 445 -21.79 10.61 27.46
N LYS A 446 -21.75 11.06 28.73
CA LYS A 446 -21.69 12.49 29.06
C LYS A 446 -20.39 13.15 28.59
N ILE A 447 -19.25 12.52 28.84
CA ILE A 447 -17.93 13.02 28.41
C ILE A 447 -17.88 13.11 26.88
N PHE A 448 -18.32 12.06 26.20
CA PHE A 448 -18.33 11.99 24.75
C PHE A 448 -19.23 13.08 24.13
N ASN A 449 -20.44 13.26 24.65
CA ASN A 449 -21.36 14.30 24.19
C ASN A 449 -20.81 15.72 24.42
N LEU A 450 -20.12 15.97 25.53
CA LEU A 450 -19.50 17.27 25.81
C LEU A 450 -18.34 17.55 24.84
N GLN A 451 -17.51 16.55 24.54
CA GLN A 451 -16.44 16.70 23.54
C GLN A 451 -17.02 16.93 22.14
N PHE A 452 -18.01 16.16 21.71
CA PHE A 452 -18.66 16.34 20.42
C PHE A 452 -19.26 17.74 20.27
N ARG A 453 -19.88 18.28 21.33
CA ARG A 453 -20.41 19.65 21.31
C ARG A 453 -19.30 20.70 21.18
N GLY A 454 -18.17 20.49 21.85
CA GLY A 454 -17.00 21.37 21.72
C GLY A 454 -16.42 21.37 20.30
N ILE A 455 -16.27 20.19 19.70
CA ILE A 455 -15.77 20.01 18.33
C ILE A 455 -16.71 20.68 17.32
N ASN A 456 -18.02 20.47 17.44
CA ASN A 456 -19.01 21.09 16.56
C ASN A 456 -18.95 22.63 16.59
N LEU A 457 -18.77 23.25 17.77
CA LEU A 457 -18.61 24.70 17.89
C LEU A 457 -17.32 25.21 17.23
N THR A 458 -16.23 24.45 17.34
CA THR A 458 -14.98 24.80 16.66
C THR A 458 -15.10 24.66 15.14
N MET A 459 -15.85 23.66 14.68
CA MET A 459 -16.12 23.43 13.26
C MET A 459 -16.97 24.56 12.67
N GLU A 460 -18.07 24.96 13.32
CA GLU A 460 -18.89 26.09 12.87
C GLU A 460 -18.08 27.40 12.78
N LYS A 461 -17.20 27.64 13.75
CA LYS A 461 -16.33 28.83 13.74
C LYS A 461 -15.30 28.77 12.60
N LEU A 462 -14.82 27.58 12.26
CA LEU A 462 -13.87 27.36 11.18
C LEU A 462 -14.57 27.51 9.82
N GLU A 463 -15.76 26.94 9.65
CA GLU A 463 -16.62 27.14 8.47
C GLU A 463 -16.91 28.63 8.24
N PHE A 464 -17.35 29.34 9.29
CA PHE A 464 -17.60 30.78 9.19
C PHE A 464 -16.35 31.57 8.73
N ASN A 465 -15.19 31.24 9.28
CA ASN A 465 -13.93 31.88 8.90
C ASN A 465 -13.51 31.54 7.46
N LEU A 466 -13.70 30.29 7.02
CA LEU A 466 -13.46 29.87 5.64
C LEU A 466 -14.40 30.60 4.67
N SER A 467 -15.70 30.62 4.94
CA SER A 467 -16.69 31.35 4.12
C SER A 467 -16.34 32.84 4.03
N LYS A 468 -15.91 33.46 5.13
CA LYS A 468 -15.45 34.86 5.13
C LYS A 468 -14.17 35.06 4.30
N LYS A 469 -13.21 34.12 4.34
CA LYS A 469 -12.01 34.19 3.49
C LYS A 469 -12.36 34.00 2.01
N ILE A 470 -13.22 33.04 1.69
CA ILE A 470 -13.66 32.74 0.32
C ILE A 470 -14.38 33.94 -0.29
N THR A 471 -15.32 34.54 0.43
CA THR A 471 -16.05 35.73 -0.05
C THR A 471 -15.12 36.93 -0.28
N ASN A 472 -14.17 37.18 0.64
CA ASN A 472 -13.17 38.23 0.48
C ASN A 472 -12.23 37.97 -0.70
N PHE A 473 -11.78 36.73 -0.88
CA PHE A 473 -10.94 36.34 -2.00
C PHE A 473 -11.70 36.48 -3.33
N GLY A 474 -12.93 35.99 -3.40
CA GLY A 474 -13.82 36.15 -4.55
C GLY A 474 -14.03 37.62 -4.91
N GLY A 475 -14.25 38.49 -3.93
CA GLY A 475 -14.37 39.94 -4.15
C GLY A 475 -13.09 40.62 -4.62
N ARG A 476 -11.89 40.12 -4.27
CA ARG A 476 -10.61 40.61 -4.80
C ARG A 476 -10.36 40.12 -6.22
N MET A 477 -10.62 38.84 -6.48
CA MET A 477 -10.52 38.21 -7.79
C MET A 477 -11.43 38.90 -8.80
N ASN A 478 -12.70 39.12 -8.44
CA ASN A 478 -13.66 39.79 -9.31
C ASN A 478 -13.18 41.20 -9.69
N ARG A 479 -12.70 42.00 -8.72
CA ARG A 479 -12.13 43.33 -8.99
C ARG A 479 -10.92 43.30 -9.92
N LYS A 480 -10.02 42.32 -9.76
CA LYS A 480 -8.88 42.14 -10.67
C LYS A 480 -9.35 41.77 -12.07
N PHE A 481 -10.34 40.88 -12.18
CA PHE A 481 -10.90 40.44 -13.45
C PHE A 481 -11.58 41.58 -14.19
N THR A 482 -12.46 42.35 -13.54
CA THR A 482 -13.10 43.53 -14.13
C THR A 482 -12.08 44.57 -14.59
N LYS A 483 -10.99 44.79 -13.83
CA LYS A 483 -9.92 45.70 -14.23
C LYS A 483 -9.13 45.19 -15.44
N MET A 484 -8.90 43.87 -15.52
CA MET A 484 -8.24 43.24 -16.66
C MET A 484 -9.12 43.32 -17.90
N GLU A 485 -10.40 42.96 -17.78
CA GLU A 485 -11.41 43.06 -18.83
C GLU A 485 -11.50 44.48 -19.38
N GLY A 486 -11.58 45.49 -18.52
CA GLY A 486 -11.58 46.90 -18.95
C GLY A 486 -10.29 47.33 -19.69
N ARG A 487 -9.12 46.80 -19.28
CA ARG A 487 -7.86 47.05 -20.01
C ARG A 487 -7.85 46.36 -21.37
N MET A 488 -8.36 45.14 -21.44
CA MET A 488 -8.42 44.36 -22.66
C MET A 488 -9.38 44.98 -23.67
N ASN A 489 -10.56 45.40 -23.21
CA ASN A 489 -11.54 46.07 -24.05
C ASN A 489 -10.98 47.36 -24.65
N ARG A 490 -10.25 48.18 -23.86
CA ARG A 490 -9.55 49.37 -24.38
C ARG A 490 -8.47 49.05 -25.42
N LYS A 491 -7.81 47.89 -25.32
CA LYS A 491 -6.82 47.45 -26.31
C LYS A 491 -7.52 47.02 -27.60
N PHE A 492 -8.61 46.27 -27.50
CA PHE A 492 -9.42 45.87 -28.65
C PHE A 492 -9.97 47.09 -29.38
N THR A 493 -10.59 48.04 -28.69
CA THR A 493 -11.09 49.27 -29.34
C THR A 493 -9.99 50.04 -30.06
N LYS A 494 -8.77 50.11 -29.49
CA LYS A 494 -7.63 50.75 -30.17
C LYS A 494 -7.18 49.96 -31.40
N MET A 495 -7.23 48.64 -31.34
CA MET A 495 -6.91 47.78 -32.47
C MET A 495 -7.95 47.95 -33.58
N ASP A 496 -9.24 47.95 -33.24
CA ASP A 496 -10.33 48.18 -34.18
C ASP A 496 -10.17 49.52 -34.90
N THR A 497 -9.88 50.61 -34.18
CA THR A 497 -9.62 51.92 -34.82
C THR A 497 -8.44 51.91 -35.78
N LYS A 498 -7.40 51.11 -35.51
CA LYS A 498 -6.25 50.96 -36.42
C LYS A 498 -6.60 50.12 -37.63
N ILE A 499 -7.40 49.06 -37.45
CA ILE A 499 -7.89 48.22 -38.54
C ILE A 499 -8.74 49.09 -39.49
N THR A 500 -9.64 49.92 -38.94
CA THR A 500 -10.44 50.83 -39.78
C THR A 500 -9.58 51.86 -40.53
N ASP A 501 -8.51 52.38 -39.92
CA ASP A 501 -7.57 53.28 -40.61
C ASP A 501 -6.81 52.54 -41.73
N LEU A 502 -6.40 51.29 -41.51
CA LEU A 502 -5.79 50.46 -42.55
C LEU A 502 -6.75 50.16 -43.69
N ASP A 503 -8.01 49.84 -43.40
CA ASP A 503 -9.04 49.58 -44.42
C ASP A 503 -9.26 50.82 -45.30
N THR A 504 -9.35 52.02 -44.71
CA THR A 504 -9.48 53.26 -45.50
C THR A 504 -8.26 53.53 -46.38
N LYS A 505 -7.04 53.30 -45.87
CA LYS A 505 -5.81 53.42 -46.66
C LYS A 505 -5.76 52.43 -47.80
N LEU A 506 -6.19 51.19 -47.57
CA LEU A 506 -6.26 50.16 -48.59
C LEU A 506 -7.28 50.52 -49.67
N GLY A 507 -8.46 51.02 -49.29
CA GLY A 507 -9.46 51.54 -50.23
C GLY A 507 -8.91 52.67 -51.12
N ASN A 508 -8.20 53.64 -50.53
CA ASN A 508 -7.55 54.71 -51.30
C ASN A 508 -6.48 54.18 -52.26
N LEU A 509 -5.73 53.15 -51.85
CA LEU A 509 -4.74 52.50 -52.71
C LEU A 509 -5.41 51.81 -53.90
N THR A 510 -6.51 51.10 -53.65
CA THR A 510 -7.32 50.44 -54.69
C THR A 510 -7.84 51.46 -55.71
N GLU A 511 -8.34 52.62 -55.27
CA GLU A 511 -8.80 53.67 -56.18
C GLU A 511 -7.66 54.21 -57.06
N ARG A 512 -6.47 54.45 -56.47
CA ARG A 512 -5.29 54.88 -57.23
C ARG A 512 -4.84 53.84 -58.25
N MET A 513 -4.92 52.55 -57.88
CA MET A 513 -4.60 51.44 -58.78
C MET A 513 -5.57 51.40 -59.96
N ASN A 514 -6.88 51.50 -59.72
CA ASN A 514 -7.89 51.54 -60.79
C ASN A 514 -7.68 52.73 -61.75
N LYS A 515 -7.27 53.90 -61.23
CA LYS A 515 -6.93 55.06 -62.06
C LYS A 515 -5.67 54.81 -62.90
N MET A 516 -4.68 54.13 -62.32
CA MET A 516 -3.47 53.73 -63.05
C MET A 516 -3.80 52.74 -64.17
N ASP A 517 -4.63 51.73 -63.90
CA ASP A 517 -5.10 50.78 -64.90
C ASP A 517 -5.80 51.48 -66.06
N THR A 518 -6.67 52.45 -65.76
CA THR A 518 -7.35 53.27 -66.78
C THR A 518 -6.33 54.04 -67.63
N ASN A 519 -5.31 54.64 -66.99
CA ASN A 519 -4.25 55.36 -67.71
C ASN A 519 -3.43 54.41 -68.60
N ILE A 520 -3.14 53.19 -68.14
CA ILE A 520 -2.44 52.17 -68.92
C ILE A 520 -3.25 51.78 -70.15
N VAL A 521 -4.56 51.57 -70.02
CA VAL A 521 -5.45 51.29 -71.15
C VAL A 521 -5.43 52.43 -72.17
N ASN A 522 -5.50 53.68 -71.71
CA ASN A 522 -5.42 54.86 -72.59
C ASN A 522 -4.06 54.95 -73.31
N LEU A 523 -2.95 54.70 -72.61
CA LEU A 523 -1.61 54.65 -73.21
C LEU A 523 -1.52 53.54 -74.28
N ASN A 524 -2.06 52.36 -74.00
CA ASN A 524 -2.10 51.26 -74.97
C ASN A 524 -2.88 51.64 -76.24
N TYR A 525 -4.00 52.37 -76.10
CA TYR A 525 -4.77 52.88 -77.24
C TYR A 525 -3.97 53.89 -78.08
N VAL A 526 -3.27 54.82 -77.43
CA VAL A 526 -2.39 55.78 -78.13
C VAL A 526 -1.26 55.06 -78.87
N PHE A 527 -0.63 54.07 -78.22
CA PHE A 527 0.44 53.28 -78.82
C PHE A 527 -0.06 52.50 -80.03
N TRP A 528 -1.27 51.92 -79.95
CA TRP A 528 -1.90 51.25 -81.09
C TRP A 528 -2.14 52.19 -82.27
N HIS A 529 -2.64 53.41 -82.02
CA HIS A 529 -2.81 54.43 -83.06
C HIS A 529 -1.50 54.84 -83.71
N LEU A 530 -0.47 55.14 -82.91
CA LEU A 530 0.86 55.49 -83.42
C LEU A 530 1.44 54.36 -84.28
N THR A 531 1.26 53.10 -83.85
CA THR A 531 1.70 51.94 -84.62
C THR A 531 1.00 51.87 -85.97
N ASN A 532 -0.32 52.09 -86.03
CA ASN A 532 -1.08 52.11 -87.28
C ASN A 532 -0.68 53.26 -88.22
N VAL A 533 -0.46 54.45 -87.68
CA VAL A 533 0.05 55.59 -88.45
C VAL A 533 1.41 55.26 -89.04
N ASN A 534 2.31 54.69 -88.24
CA ASN A 534 3.64 54.31 -88.70
C ASN A 534 3.59 53.24 -89.81
N ILE A 535 2.74 52.21 -89.67
CA ILE A 535 2.50 51.21 -90.73
C ILE A 535 1.99 51.87 -92.01
N THR A 536 1.08 52.86 -91.89
CA THR A 536 0.52 53.57 -93.05
C THR A 536 1.57 54.44 -93.75
N LEU A 537 2.41 55.13 -92.98
CA LEU A 537 3.54 55.91 -93.50
C LEU A 537 4.54 55.00 -94.23
N TRP A 538 4.89 53.85 -93.65
CA TRP A 538 5.76 52.87 -94.28
C TRP A 538 5.21 52.38 -95.63
N ARG A 539 3.91 52.05 -95.70
CA ARG A 539 3.27 51.69 -96.98
C ARG A 539 3.36 52.81 -98.01
N HIS A 540 3.13 54.05 -97.60
CA HIS A 540 3.21 55.19 -98.53
C HIS A 540 4.65 55.41 -99.04
N ILE A 541 5.65 55.23 -98.18
CA ILE A 541 7.07 55.27 -98.57
C ILE A 541 7.36 54.16 -99.57
N ASP A 542 6.91 52.93 -99.32
CA ASP A 542 7.08 51.80 -100.25
C ASP A 542 6.38 52.04 -101.60
N ASP A 543 5.18 52.63 -101.61
CA ASP A 543 4.46 53.00 -102.83
C ASP A 543 5.22 54.06 -103.64
N VAL A 544 5.72 55.12 -102.98
CA VAL A 544 6.52 56.17 -103.60
C VAL A 544 7.82 55.60 -104.16
N ASN A 545 8.49 54.74 -103.39
CA ASN A 545 9.74 54.09 -103.81
C ASN A 545 9.50 53.17 -105.02
N SER A 546 8.42 52.39 -105.00
CA SER A 546 8.00 51.53 -106.12
C SER A 546 7.66 52.36 -107.37
N SER A 547 6.95 53.48 -107.22
CA SER A 547 6.63 54.39 -108.33
C SER A 547 7.88 55.04 -108.93
N LEU A 548 8.81 55.48 -108.08
CA LEU A 548 10.10 56.02 -108.51
C LEU A 548 10.91 54.98 -109.27
N SER A 549 11.01 53.76 -108.74
CA SER A 549 11.70 52.65 -109.41
C SER A 549 11.11 52.38 -110.79
N SER A 550 9.79 52.28 -110.90
CA SER A 550 9.11 52.08 -112.19
C SER A 550 9.37 53.22 -113.19
N LYS A 551 9.39 54.48 -112.74
CA LYS A 551 9.73 55.62 -113.60
C LYS A 551 11.19 55.61 -114.04
N ILE A 552 12.10 55.23 -113.15
CA ILE A 552 13.52 55.05 -113.47
C ILE A 552 13.68 53.96 -114.53
N ASP A 553 13.04 52.81 -114.35
CA ASP A 553 13.08 51.71 -115.32
C ASP A 553 12.51 52.12 -116.68
N ALA A 554 11.37 52.82 -116.70
CA ALA A 554 10.78 53.35 -117.94
C ALA A 554 11.70 54.35 -118.65
N TRP A 555 12.38 55.23 -117.90
CA TRP A 555 13.37 56.15 -118.44
C TRP A 555 14.58 55.42 -119.04
N TYR A 556 15.09 54.38 -118.36
CA TYR A 556 16.18 53.55 -118.89
C TYR A 556 15.77 52.83 -120.18
N GLN A 557 14.56 52.27 -120.25
CA GLN A 557 14.04 51.61 -121.45
C GLN A 557 13.90 52.59 -122.62
N GLN A 558 13.34 53.79 -122.38
CA GLN A 558 13.22 54.83 -123.39
C GLN A 558 14.59 55.26 -123.92
N LYS A 559 15.56 55.50 -123.04
CA LYS A 559 16.91 55.87 -123.42
C LYS A 559 17.63 54.78 -124.21
N HIS A 560 17.38 53.50 -123.88
CA HIS A 560 17.92 52.38 -124.62
C HIS A 560 17.29 52.25 -126.02
N LEU A 561 16.01 52.57 -126.19
CA LEU A 561 15.35 52.66 -127.49
C LEU A 561 15.89 53.80 -128.35
N ASP A 562 16.11 54.98 -127.76
CA ASP A 562 16.68 56.14 -128.44
C ASP A 562 18.10 55.83 -128.96
N ILE A 563 18.94 55.15 -128.17
CA ILE A 563 20.30 54.73 -128.59
C ILE A 563 20.25 53.70 -129.73
N ILE A 564 19.26 52.79 -129.76
CA ILE A 564 19.11 51.82 -130.86
C ILE A 564 18.67 52.52 -132.16
N GLN A 565 17.89 53.60 -132.07
CA GLN A 565 17.47 54.38 -133.25
C GLN A 565 18.62 55.19 -133.87
N ASP A 566 19.62 55.61 -133.09
CA ASP A 566 20.82 56.31 -133.58
C ASP A 566 21.90 55.37 -134.18
N HIS A 567 21.71 54.05 -134.14
CA HIS A 567 22.65 53.05 -134.67
C HIS A 567 22.12 52.22 -135.86
N ASN A 568 20.92 52.54 -136.36
CA ASN A 568 20.43 52.15 -137.68
C ASN A 568 20.40 53.38 -138.60
#